data_AF-A0A2V8NRJ7-F1
#
_entry.id   AF-A0A2V8NRJ7-F1
#
_cell.length_a   1.000
_cell.length_b   1.000
_cell.length_c   1.000
_cell.angle_alpha   90.00
_cell.angle_beta   90.00
_cell.angle_gamma   90.00
#
_symmetry.space_group_name_H-M   'P 1'
#
loop_
_entity.id
_entity.type
_entity.pdbx_description
1 polymer ?
#
loop_
_entity_poly.entity_id
_entity_poly.type
_entity_poly.pdbx_seq_one_letter_code
_entity_poly.pdbx_strand_id
1 'polypeptide(L)' 'PLTDAAKVTERFRRVDFGHLEVEITIDDPKAYTKPWTFKVNQVLVPDTELLEFICLENEKDIQHMNAGAQKLGGEAK' A
#
# COMPACT_ATOMS: atom_id res chain seq x y z
N PRO A 1 7.72 8.34 4.50
CA PRO A 1 8.25 9.18 3.40
C PRO A 1 9.25 8.39 2.55
N LEU A 2 9.31 8.67 1.25
CA LEU A 2 10.31 8.13 0.32
C LEU A 2 10.89 9.31 -0.47
N THR A 3 12.18 9.56 -0.36
CA THR A 3 12.85 10.67 -1.05
C THR A 3 13.45 10.23 -2.39
N ASP A 4 13.93 11.20 -3.16
CA ASP A 4 14.71 11.01 -4.39
C ASP A 4 16.05 10.28 -4.18
N ALA A 5 16.56 10.25 -2.95
CA ALA A 5 17.77 9.55 -2.58
C ALA A 5 17.52 8.08 -2.17
N ALA A 6 16.26 7.65 -2.14
CA ALA A 6 15.91 6.32 -1.65
C ALA A 6 16.32 5.21 -2.61
N LYS A 7 16.82 4.11 -2.05
CA LYS A 7 16.99 2.83 -2.72
C LYS A 7 16.16 1.78 -1.98
N VAL A 8 15.22 1.16 -2.70
CA VAL A 8 14.45 0.02 -2.21
C VAL A 8 15.03 -1.25 -2.83
N THR A 9 15.28 -2.26 -2.00
CA THR A 9 15.73 -3.59 -2.45
C THR A 9 14.75 -4.62 -1.95
N GLU A 10 14.14 -5.36 -2.88
CA GLU A 10 13.17 -6.41 -2.60
C GLU A 10 13.77 -7.78 -2.95
N ARG A 11 13.68 -8.73 -2.02
CA ARG A 11 14.15 -10.11 -2.20
C ARG A 11 12.96 -11.05 -2.11
N PHE A 12 12.60 -11.62 -3.25
CA PHE A 12 11.47 -12.54 -3.40
C PHE A 12 11.92 -13.97 -3.14
N ARG A 13 11.25 -14.65 -2.20
CA ARG A 13 11.47 -16.06 -1.89
C ARG A 13 10.15 -16.80 -1.91
N ARG A 14 9.95 -17.62 -2.94
CA ARG A 14 8.81 -18.55 -2.99
C ARG A 14 9.11 -19.74 -2.06
N VAL A 15 8.40 -19.81 -0.94
CA VAL A 15 8.64 -20.82 0.10
C VAL A 15 8.11 -22.17 -0.35
N ASP A 16 6.90 -22.15 -0.89
CA ASP A 16 6.20 -23.27 -1.51
C ASP A 16 5.25 -22.73 -2.58
N PHE A 17 4.35 -23.57 -3.11
CA PHE A 17 3.42 -23.14 -4.15
C PHE A 17 2.46 -22.03 -3.69
N GLY A 18 2.05 -22.04 -2.42
CA GLY A 18 1.05 -21.14 -1.87
C GLY A 18 1.60 -19.92 -1.12
N HIS A 19 2.89 -19.88 -0.81
CA HIS A 19 3.48 -18.82 0.03
C HIS A 19 4.68 -18.15 -0.62
N LEU A 20 4.64 -16.81 -0.67
CA LEU A 20 5.74 -15.97 -1.12
C LEU A 20 6.15 -15.03 0.02
N GLU A 21 7.43 -15.06 0.38
CA GLU A 21 8.03 -14.10 1.30
C GLU A 21 8.74 -13.01 0.48
N VAL A 22 8.46 -11.75 0.80
CA VAL A 22 9.12 -10.58 0.23
C VAL A 22 9.83 -9.84 1.35
N GLU A 23 11.16 -9.87 1.34
CA GLU A 23 11.99 -9.09 2.25
C GLU A 23 12.34 -7.76 1.59
N ILE A 24 11.97 -6.66 2.22
CA ILE A 24 12.10 -5.31 1.68
C ILE A 24 13.05 -4.54 2.58
N THR A 25 14.11 -4.00 1.99
CA THR A 25 15.03 -3.08 2.65
C THR A 25 14.88 -1.68 2.06
N ILE A 26 14.71 -0.69 2.93
CA ILE A 26 14.65 0.72 2.58
C ILE A 26 15.93 1.39 3.06
N ASP A 27 16.68 1.95 2.12
CA ASP A 27 17.85 2.78 2.37
C ASP A 27 17.56 4.19 1.84
N ASP A 28 17.23 5.12 2.74
CA ASP A 28 16.94 6.52 2.42
C ASP A 28 17.54 7.43 3.50
N PRO A 29 18.77 7.94 3.30
CA PRO A 29 19.50 8.72 4.30
C PRO A 29 18.93 10.14 4.49
N LYS A 30 18.06 10.62 3.58
CA LYS A 30 17.39 11.92 3.74
C LYS A 30 16.17 11.81 4.66
N ALA A 31 15.58 10.61 4.80
CA ALA A 31 14.41 10.39 5.64
C ALA A 31 14.68 9.60 6.92
N TYR A 32 15.66 8.68 6.93
CA TYR A 32 15.90 7.77 8.05
C TYR A 32 17.38 7.76 8.48
N THR A 33 17.62 7.44 9.75
CA THR A 33 18.97 7.44 10.34
C THR A 33 19.81 6.21 9.99
N LYS A 34 19.17 5.15 9.49
CA LYS A 34 19.82 3.92 9.02
C LYS A 34 18.87 3.12 8.10
N PRO A 35 19.41 2.27 7.22
CA PRO A 35 18.60 1.32 6.48
C PRO A 35 17.83 0.40 7.43
N TRP A 36 16.64 0.00 7.01
CA TRP A 36 15.80 -0.92 7.76
C TRP A 36 15.10 -1.91 6.85
N THR A 37 14.81 -3.09 7.40
CA THR A 37 14.30 -4.23 6.65
C THR A 37 13.03 -4.76 7.31
N PHE A 38 12.04 -5.12 6.51
CA PHE A 38 10.82 -5.77 6.95
C PHE A 38 10.40 -6.86 5.96
N LYS A 39 9.48 -7.73 6.38
CA LYS A 39 9.02 -8.87 5.58
C LYS A 39 7.52 -8.78 5.36
N VAL A 40 7.11 -9.08 4.14
CA VAL A 40 5.72 -9.23 3.75
C VAL A 40 5.51 -10.68 3.33
N ASN A 41 4.54 -11.35 3.95
CA ASN A 41 4.16 -12.71 3.58
C ASN A 41 2.89 -12.65 2.73
N GLN A 42 3.00 -13.11 1.49
CA GLN A 42 1.91 -13.19 0.53
C GLN A 42 1.39 -14.63 0.49
N VAL A 43 0.06 -14.78 0.50
CA VAL A 43 -0.64 -16.06 0.42
C VAL A 43 -1.37 -16.13 -0.91
N LEU A 44 -1.16 -17.22 -1.66
CA LEU A 44 -1.87 -17.50 -2.88
C LEU A 44 -3.34 -17.77 -2.56
N VAL A 45 -4.22 -16.99 -3.17
CA VAL A 45 -5.66 -17.23 -3.18
C VAL A 45 -6.03 -17.62 -4.61
N PRO A 46 -6.23 -18.92 -4.91
CA PRO A 46 -6.63 -19.34 -6.25
C PRO A 46 -8.09 -18.96 -6.52
N ASP A 47 -8.46 -18.93 -7.81
CA ASP A 47 -9.83 -18.66 -8.27
C ASP A 47 -10.42 -17.33 -7.76
N THR A 48 -9.55 -16.35 -7.50
CA THR A 48 -9.92 -14.96 -7.16
C THR A 48 -9.49 -13.99 -8.24
N GLU A 49 -10.08 -12.80 -8.22
CA GLU A 49 -9.58 -11.66 -8.99
C GLU A 49 -8.60 -10.81 -8.16
N LEU A 50 -7.79 -10.01 -8.87
CA LEU A 50 -6.94 -9.01 -8.23
C LEU A 50 -7.84 -7.92 -7.64
N LEU A 51 -7.89 -7.82 -6.32
CA LEU A 51 -8.64 -6.77 -5.64
C LEU A 51 -7.97 -5.42 -5.90
N GLU A 52 -8.75 -4.45 -6.38
CA GLU A 52 -8.32 -3.05 -6.39
C GLU A 52 -8.22 -2.54 -4.96
N PHE A 53 -7.11 -1.89 -4.66
CA PHE A 53 -6.92 -1.17 -3.41
C PHE A 53 -6.68 0.30 -3.72
N ILE A 54 -7.52 1.17 -3.16
CA ILE A 54 -7.35 2.61 -3.23
C ILE A 54 -6.83 3.07 -1.88
N CYS A 55 -5.60 3.61 -1.86
CA CYS A 55 -5.07 4.30 -0.70
C CYS A 55 -5.86 5.60 -0.50
N LEU A 56 -6.70 5.66 0.55
CA LEU A 56 -7.44 6.87 0.91
C LEU A 56 -6.73 7.70 1.99
N GLU A 57 -5.50 7.31 2.36
CA GLU A 57 -4.68 8.03 3.30
C GLU A 57 -4.33 9.41 2.75
N ASN A 58 -4.89 10.46 3.36
CA ASN A 58 -4.76 11.85 2.92
C ASN A 58 -5.43 12.14 1.55
N GLU A 59 -6.56 11.48 1.28
CA GLU A 59 -7.51 11.89 0.24
C GLU A 59 -8.01 13.33 0.50
N LYS A 60 -8.04 14.18 -0.53
CA LYS A 60 -8.47 15.60 -0.45
C LYS A 60 -9.34 16.06 -1.62
N ASP A 61 -9.48 15.24 -2.64
CA ASP A 61 -10.07 15.61 -3.93
C ASP A 61 -11.55 15.22 -4.03
N ILE A 62 -12.11 14.52 -3.03
CA ILE A 62 -13.53 14.19 -2.92
C ILE A 62 -14.42 15.45 -2.98
N GLN A 63 -13.90 16.58 -2.53
CA GLN A 63 -14.59 17.89 -2.59
C GLN A 63 -14.71 18.45 -4.01
N HIS A 64 -13.86 17.99 -4.93
CA HIS A 64 -13.80 18.40 -6.33
C HIS A 64 -14.45 17.38 -7.27
N MET A 65 -14.86 16.22 -6.76
CA MET A 65 -15.67 15.28 -7.51
C MET A 65 -17.07 15.87 -7.73
N ASN A 66 -17.41 16.12 -8.99
CA ASN A 66 -18.77 16.46 -9.43
C ASN A 66 -19.71 15.24 -9.35
N ALA A 67 -19.71 14.51 -8.23
CA ALA A 67 -20.78 13.60 -7.93
C ALA A 67 -21.97 14.47 -7.54
N GLY A 68 -23.00 14.53 -8.39
CA GLY A 68 -24.25 15.22 -8.08
C GLY A 68 -24.75 14.78 -6.71
N ALA A 69 -24.52 15.62 -5.69
CA ALA A 69 -25.09 15.57 -4.35
C ALA A 69 -25.41 14.16 -3.82
N GLN A 70 -24.40 13.30 -3.57
CA GLN A 70 -24.62 12.23 -2.60
C GLN A 70 -24.55 12.86 -1.20
N LYS A 71 -25.65 13.48 -0.78
CA LYS A 71 -25.91 13.84 0.61
C LYS A 71 -25.99 12.56 1.44
N LEU A 72 -24.84 12.01 1.86
CA LEU A 72 -24.76 11.09 2.99
C LEU A 72 -24.56 11.93 4.25
N GLY A 73 -25.64 12.55 4.71
CA GLY A 73 -25.64 13.41 5.89
C GLY A 73 -26.87 14.30 5.94
N GLY A 74 -27.99 13.75 6.41
CA GLY A 74 -29.23 14.50 6.60
C GLY A 74 -30.33 13.69 7.28
N GLU A 75 -30.29 13.69 8.61
CA GLU A 75 -31.39 13.44 9.56
C GLU A 75 -31.99 12.03 9.64
N ALA A 76 -31.52 11.28 10.65
CA ALA A 76 -32.42 10.40 11.39
C ALA A 76 -33.42 11.28 12.16
N LYS A 77 -34.69 11.17 11.79
CA LYS A 77 -35.82 11.42 12.70
C LYS A 77 -36.19 10.12 13.38
#